data_AF-A0A0Q8DLK1-F1
#
_entry.id   AF-A0A0Q8DLK1-F1
#
_cell.length_a   1.000
_cell.length_b   1.000
_cell.length_c   1.000
_cell.angle_alpha   90.00
_cell.angle_beta   90.00
_cell.angle_gamma   90.00
#
_symmetry.space_group_name_H-M   'P 1'
#
loop_
_entity.id
_entity.type
_entity.pdbx_description
1 polymer ?
#
loop_
_entity_poly.entity_id
_entity_poly.type
_entity_poly.pdbx_seq_one_letter_code
_entity_poly.pdbx_strand_id
1 'polypeptide(L)'
;MAQLLREGLTAPDPLQLGIVAEADGQLLDADGNPQPRLYGIGSLLRGNLWECTAMPEIRGAANRLAQTLTAAGDTPGRRAVSQA
;
A
#
# COMPACT_ATOMS: atom_id res chain seq x y z
N MET A 1 8.86 -2.10 -6.06
CA MET A 1 8.46 -0.74 -6.45
C MET A 1 8.52 -0.52 -7.95
N ALA A 2 9.70 -0.64 -8.58
CA ALA A 2 9.89 -0.33 -10.01
C ALA A 2 8.89 -1.05 -10.95
N GLN A 3 8.58 -2.32 -10.70
CA GLN A 3 7.60 -3.05 -11.51
C GLN A 3 6.18 -2.47 -11.40
N LEU A 4 5.71 -2.21 -10.17
CA LEU A 4 4.37 -1.65 -9.93
C LEU A 4 4.22 -0.25 -10.55
N LEU A 5 5.27 0.56 -10.48
CA LEU A 5 5.32 1.87 -11.13
C LEU A 5 5.26 1.75 -12.65
N ARG A 6 5.99 0.80 -13.26
CA ARG A 6 5.93 0.54 -14.70
C ARG A 6 4.56 0.04 -15.15
N GLU A 7 3.91 -0.78 -14.32
CA GLU A 7 2.59 -1.35 -14.60
C GLU A 7 1.44 -0.38 -14.28
N GLY A 8 1.72 0.84 -13.78
CA GLY A 8 0.71 1.82 -13.40
C GLY A 8 -0.10 1.43 -12.16
N LEU A 9 0.31 0.39 -11.43
CA LEU A 9 -0.36 -0.12 -10.24
C LEU A 9 -0.17 0.79 -9.02
N THR A 10 0.74 1.76 -9.11
CA THR A 10 0.89 2.82 -8.12
C THR A 10 1.58 4.04 -8.75
N ALA A 11 1.55 5.18 -8.06
CA ALA A 11 2.29 6.37 -8.43
C ALA A 11 3.16 6.89 -7.26
N PRO A 12 4.30 7.54 -7.54
CA PRO A 12 5.09 8.19 -6.51
C PRO A 12 4.29 9.36 -5.90
N ASP A 13 4.49 9.63 -4.61
CA ASP A 13 3.91 10.85 -4.02
C ASP A 13 4.59 12.12 -4.58
N PRO A 14 3.96 13.30 -4.47
CA PRO A 14 4.51 14.54 -5.04
C PRO A 14 5.91 14.93 -4.54
N LEU A 15 6.30 14.50 -3.34
CA LEU A 15 7.62 14.75 -2.75
C LEU A 15 8.60 13.60 -2.99
N GLN A 16 8.18 12.53 -3.66
CA GLN A 16 8.99 11.34 -3.97
C GLN A 16 9.61 10.67 -2.74
N LEU A 17 8.92 10.72 -1.60
CA LEU A 17 9.31 10.08 -0.36
C LEU A 17 8.69 8.68 -0.18
N GLY A 18 7.79 8.29 -1.07
CA GLY A 18 6.98 7.08 -1.04
C GLY A 18 6.04 6.98 -2.24
N ILE A 19 4.87 6.40 -2.01
CA ILE A 19 3.80 6.21 -3.01
C ILE A 19 2.49 6.79 -2.49
N VAL A 20 1.66 7.26 -3.43
CA VAL A 20 0.32 7.75 -3.10
C VAL A 20 -0.58 6.62 -2.62
N ALA A 21 -1.21 6.87 -1.48
CA ALA A 21 -2.19 6.01 -0.86
C ALA A 21 -3.26 6.86 -0.16
N GLU A 22 -4.42 6.25 0.07
CA GLU A 22 -5.43 6.78 0.99
C GLU A 22 -4.96 6.72 2.46
N ALA A 23 -5.72 7.37 3.34
CA ALA A 23 -5.39 7.46 4.77
C ALA A 23 -5.38 6.10 5.49
N ASP A 24 -6.09 5.11 4.96
CA ASP A 24 -6.08 3.73 5.45
C ASP A 24 -4.91 2.89 4.91
N GLY A 25 -4.12 3.46 3.99
CA GLY A 25 -2.99 2.83 3.33
C GLY A 25 -3.32 2.15 2.00
N GLN A 26 -4.55 2.22 1.49
CA GLN A 26 -4.89 1.68 0.17
C GLN A 26 -4.16 2.45 -0.93
N LEU A 27 -3.43 1.75 -1.80
CA LEU A 27 -2.63 2.39 -2.84
C LEU A 27 -3.52 2.99 -3.94
N LEU A 28 -3.09 4.13 -4.47
CA LEU A 28 -3.70 4.75 -5.64
C LEU A 28 -2.89 4.40 -6.89
N ASP A 29 -3.57 4.10 -7.99
CA ASP A 29 -2.98 3.91 -9.31
C ASP A 29 -2.49 5.24 -9.91
N ALA A 30 -1.93 5.17 -11.13
CA ALA A 30 -1.44 6.36 -11.82
C ALA A 30 -2.54 7.39 -12.17
N ASP A 31 -3.79 6.97 -12.23
CA ASP A 31 -4.97 7.80 -12.51
C ASP A 31 -5.65 8.30 -11.21
N GLY A 32 -5.12 7.92 -10.04
CA GLY A 32 -5.64 8.29 -8.72
C GLY A 32 -6.78 7.39 -8.22
N ASN A 33 -7.04 6.24 -8.86
CA ASN A 33 -8.06 5.31 -8.40
C ASN A 33 -7.51 4.35 -7.34
N PRO A 34 -8.30 4.01 -6.31
CA PRO A 34 -7.89 3.04 -5.29
C PRO A 34 -7.74 1.64 -5.88
N GLN A 35 -6.58 1.03 -5.63
CA GLN A 35 -6.28 -0.31 -6.10
C GLN A 35 -6.90 -1.36 -5.17
N PRO A 36 -7.80 -2.22 -5.68
CA PRO A 36 -8.42 -3.25 -4.88
C PRO A 36 -7.37 -4.19 -4.29
N ARG A 37 -7.47 -4.43 -2.98
CA ARG A 37 -6.62 -5.37 -2.23
C ARG A 37 -5.13 -5.01 -2.20
N LEU A 38 -4.75 -3.80 -2.60
CA LEU A 38 -3.36 -3.36 -2.59
C LEU A 38 -3.17 -2.24 -1.55
N TYR A 39 -2.37 -2.53 -0.53
CA TYR A 39 -2.16 -1.63 0.61
C TYR A 39 -0.66 -1.44 0.88
N GLY A 40 -0.27 -0.23 1.25
CA GLY A 40 1.05 0.12 1.76
C GLY A 40 1.05 0.29 3.28
N ILE A 41 2.17 0.01 3.92
CA ILE A 41 2.41 0.30 5.34
C ILE A 41 3.84 0.80 5.55
N GLY A 42 4.06 1.57 6.62
CA GLY A 42 5.39 2.03 7.04
C GLY A 42 6.04 3.01 6.06
N SER A 43 7.33 2.81 5.77
CA SER A 43 8.15 3.76 5.00
C SER A 43 7.67 4.01 3.57
N LEU A 44 6.88 3.11 2.99
CA LEU A 44 6.25 3.32 1.69
C LEU A 44 5.28 4.51 1.68
N LEU A 45 4.72 4.85 2.84
CA LEU A 45 3.76 5.94 3.01
C LEU A 45 4.38 7.19 3.63
N ARG A 46 5.72 7.33 3.61
CA ARG A 46 6.41 8.46 4.25
C ARG A 46 5.97 9.82 3.68
N GLY A 47 5.70 9.91 2.39
CA GLY A 47 5.15 11.12 1.76
C GLY A 47 3.71 11.46 2.21
N ASN A 48 2.96 10.45 2.66
CA ASN A 48 1.55 10.58 3.05
C ASN A 48 1.37 10.77 4.55
N LEU A 49 2.24 10.18 5.37
CA LEU A 49 2.04 10.08 6.82
C LEU A 49 3.15 10.71 7.66
N TRP A 50 4.19 11.31 7.04
CA TRP A 50 5.34 12.06 7.59
C TRP A 50 6.05 11.48 8.84
N GLU A 51 5.32 11.24 9.93
CA GLU A 51 5.73 10.68 11.24
C GLU A 51 5.55 9.16 11.40
N CYS A 52 4.75 8.49 10.55
CA CYS A 52 4.40 7.06 10.72
C CYS A 52 5.49 6.08 10.24
N THR A 53 6.68 6.14 10.85
CA THR A 53 7.80 5.21 10.57
C THR A 53 8.25 4.39 11.78
N ALA A 54 7.73 4.68 12.97
CA ALA A 54 8.08 3.95 14.18
C ALA A 54 7.37 2.58 14.25
N MET A 55 8.07 1.60 14.84
CA MET A 55 7.66 0.20 14.85
C MET A 55 6.29 -0.06 15.53
N PRO A 56 5.92 0.63 16.63
CA PRO A 56 4.59 0.49 17.24
C PRO A 56 3.44 0.88 16.30
N GLU A 57 3.60 1.98 15.56
CA GLU A 57 2.63 2.54 14.64
C GLU A 57 2.45 1.63 13.44
N ILE A 58 3.56 1.10 12.90
CA ILE A 58 3.56 0.10 11.83
C ILE A 58 2.79 -1.16 12.27
N ARG A 59 3.01 -1.63 13.50
CA ARG A 59 2.27 -2.78 14.06
C ARG A 59 0.78 -2.49 14.19
N GLY A 60 0.42 -1.29 14.64
CA GLY A 60 -0.98 -0.85 14.73
C GLY A 60 -1.66 -0.80 13.35
N ALA A 61 -0.98 -0.25 12.35
CA ALA A 61 -1.45 -0.24 10.96
C ALA A 61 -1.63 -1.66 10.40
N ALA A 62 -0.63 -2.54 10.58
CA ALA A 62 -0.70 -3.92 10.14
C ALA A 62 -1.86 -4.70 10.79
N ASN A 63 -2.11 -4.49 12.08
CA ASN A 63 -3.22 -5.11 12.79
C ASN A 63 -4.58 -4.65 12.25
N ARG A 64 -4.75 -3.34 12.00
CA ARG A 64 -5.97 -2.80 11.38
C ARG A 64 -6.18 -3.35 9.98
N LEU A 65 -5.12 -3.39 9.17
CA LEU A 65 -5.17 -3.96 7.82
C LEU A 65 -5.58 -5.44 7.83
N ALA A 66 -5.02 -6.24 8.74
CA ALA A 66 -5.39 -7.64 8.89
C ALA A 66 -6.88 -7.83 9.21
N GLN A 67 -7.45 -6.96 10.06
CA GLN A 67 -8.87 -6.96 10.37
C GLN A 67 -9.70 -6.59 9.14
N THR A 68 -9.32 -5.55 8.39
CA THR A 68 -9.98 -5.14 7.14
C THR A 68 -10.02 -6.28 6.13
N LEU A 69 -8.89 -6.94 5.88
CA LEU A 69 -8.78 -8.05 4.92
C LEU A 69 -9.62 -9.27 5.34
N THR A 70 -9.64 -9.59 6.64
CA THR A 70 -10.43 -10.72 7.16
C THR A 70 -11.93 -10.42 7.07
N ALA A 71 -12.35 -9.19 7.38
CA ALA A 71 -13.74 -8.76 7.27
C ALA A 71 -14.22 -8.73 5.81
N ALA A 72 -13.35 -8.41 4.87
CA ALA A 72 -13.64 -8.43 3.43
C ALA A 72 -13.75 -9.86 2.86
N GLY A 73 -13.56 -10.91 3.67
CA GLY A 73 -13.57 -12.31 3.21
C GLY A 73 -12.38 -12.66 2.32
N ASP A 74 -11.30 -11.86 2.39
CA ASP A 74 -10.21 -11.95 1.45
C ASP A 74 -9.28 -13.13 1.79
N THR A 75 -9.57 -14.28 1.19
CA THR A 75 -8.64 -15.42 1.25
C THR A 75 -7.44 -15.09 0.36
N PRO A 76 -6.18 -15.30 0.80
CA PRO A 76 -5.01 -15.01 -0.02
C PRO A 76 -5.07 -15.78 -1.34
N GLY A 77 -5.42 -15.08 -2.42
CA GLY A 77 -5.38 -15.64 -3.76
C GLY A 77 -3.93 -15.76 -4.18
N ARG A 78 -3.35 -16.95 -4.07
CA ARG A 78 -1.98 -17.25 -4.48
C ARG A 78 -1.83 -17.01 -5.99
N ARG A 79 -1.53 -15.78 -6.40
CA ARG A 79 -1.03 -15.47 -7.73
C ARG A 79 0.49 -15.60 -7.69
N ALA A 80 0.99 -16.64 -8.36
CA ALA A 80 2.40 -16.85 -8.56
C ALA A 80 3.00 -15.58 -9.18
N VAL A 81 3.99 -15.01 -8.50
CA VAL A 81 4.86 -13.99 -9.09
C VAL A 81 5.57 -14.68 -10.25
N SER A 82 5.06 -14.47 -11.47
CA SER A 82 5.70 -14.95 -12.68
C SER A 82 7.00 -14.16 -12.83
N GLN A 83 8.12 -14.78 -12.46
CA GLN A 83 9.44 -14.24 -12.76
C GLN A 83 9.64 -14.29 -14.28
N ALA A 84 9.96 -13.15 -14.87
CA ALA A 84 10.45 -12.98 -16.23
C ALA A 84 11.82 -12.28 -16.15
#